data_AF-A0AA90ZM35-F1
#
_entry.id   AF-A0AA90ZM35-F1
#
_cell.length_a   1.000
_cell.length_b   1.000
_cell.length_c   1.000
_cell.angle_alpha   90.00
_cell.angle_beta   90.00
_cell.angle_gamma   90.00
#
_symmetry.space_group_name_H-M   'P 1'
#
loop_
_entity.id
_entity.type
_entity.pdbx_description
1 polymer ?
#
loop_
_entity_poly.entity_id
_entity_poly.type
_entity_poly.pdbx_seq_one_letter_code
_entity_poly.pdbx_strand_id
1 'polypeptide(L)'
;IAAAKAKGAKIATVNQITFAAPTFISATGASEPAVSGAVSATKKGAFVANAVKGNAGVYLFQVTGKTNRPVKFDEKAYEQKCRQKAMQYAGNFMNELYMKAHVVDNRYLFF
;
A
#
# COMPACT_ATOMS: atom_id res chain seq x y z
N ILE A 1 4.39 13.15 18.77
CA ILE A 1 3.04 13.45 18.22
C ILE A 1 2.76 14.94 18.21
N ALA A 2 2.79 15.65 19.36
CA ALA A 2 2.53 17.09 19.43
C ALA A 2 3.46 17.92 18.51
N ALA A 3 4.76 17.64 18.51
CA ALA A 3 5.73 18.31 17.64
C ALA A 3 5.50 18.09 16.13
N ALA A 4 4.89 16.96 15.73
CA ALA A 4 4.58 16.67 14.33
C ALA A 4 3.30 17.40 13.88
N LYS A 5 2.27 17.46 14.75
CA LYS A 5 1.07 18.27 14.50
C LYS A 5 1.41 19.76 14.38
N ALA A 6 2.31 20.27 15.24
CA ALA A 6 2.76 21.65 15.20
C ALA A 6 3.46 22.03 13.88
N LYS A 7 4.02 21.04 13.16
CA LYS A 7 4.64 21.22 11.83
C LYS A 7 3.68 20.93 10.66
N GLY A 8 2.38 20.80 10.92
CA GLY A 8 1.36 20.55 9.89
C GLY A 8 1.24 19.10 9.40
N ALA A 9 1.90 18.14 10.05
CA ALA A 9 1.80 16.74 9.65
C ALA A 9 0.42 16.14 10.00
N LYS A 10 -0.20 15.46 9.03
CA LYS A 10 -1.41 14.65 9.28
C LYS A 10 -1.01 13.37 10.02
N ILE A 11 -1.54 13.20 11.23
CA ILE A 11 -1.28 12.01 12.05
C ILE A 11 -2.51 11.10 11.98
N ALA A 12 -2.32 9.90 11.46
CA ALA A 12 -3.33 8.87 11.40
C ALA A 12 -2.80 7.58 12.06
N THR A 13 -3.65 6.92 12.84
CA THR A 13 -3.37 5.58 13.34
C THR A 13 -3.81 4.57 12.27
N VAL A 14 -2.89 3.70 11.85
CA VAL A 14 -3.15 2.71 10.80
C VAL A 14 -2.91 1.31 11.37
N ASN A 15 -3.99 0.57 11.56
CA ASN A 15 -3.94 -0.74 12.23
C ASN A 15 -3.90 -1.93 11.24
N GLN A 16 -4.31 -1.72 9.99
CA GLN A 16 -4.42 -2.78 8.98
C GLN A 16 -3.18 -2.82 8.07
N ILE A 17 -2.02 -3.05 8.67
CA ILE A 17 -0.76 -3.22 7.93
C ILE A 17 -0.47 -4.73 7.86
N THR A 18 -0.57 -5.30 6.67
CA THR A 18 -0.38 -6.74 6.44
C THR A 18 0.58 -6.98 5.28
N PHE A 19 1.16 -8.17 5.19
CA PHE A 19 1.95 -8.58 4.02
C PHE A 19 1.09 -8.99 2.82
N ALA A 20 -0.20 -9.26 3.02
CA ALA A 20 -1.07 -9.79 1.97
C ALA A 20 -1.48 -8.70 0.96
N ALA A 21 -1.66 -7.47 1.43
CA ALA A 21 -2.11 -6.33 0.63
C ALA A 21 -1.38 -5.05 1.04
N PRO A 22 -1.11 -4.14 0.08
CA PRO A 22 -0.59 -2.82 0.40
C PRO A 22 -1.52 -2.06 1.35
N THR A 23 -0.92 -1.31 2.27
CA THR A 23 -1.66 -0.54 3.28
C THR A 23 -2.30 0.68 2.65
N PHE A 24 -3.59 0.87 2.85
CA PHE A 24 -4.29 2.09 2.44
C PHE A 24 -4.16 3.18 3.52
N ILE A 25 -3.73 4.37 3.12
CA ILE A 25 -3.66 5.55 4.00
C ILE A 25 -4.80 6.48 3.65
N SER A 26 -5.84 6.52 4.49
CA SER A 26 -7.03 7.34 4.28
C SER A 26 -6.73 8.83 4.20
N ALA A 27 -5.69 9.31 4.89
CA ALA A 27 -5.29 10.71 4.88
C ALA A 27 -4.80 11.20 3.49
N THR A 28 -4.32 10.29 2.65
CA THR A 28 -3.86 10.58 1.27
C THR A 28 -4.73 9.92 0.21
N GLY A 29 -5.66 9.04 0.59
CA GLY A 29 -6.52 8.32 -0.34
C GLY A 29 -5.76 7.31 -1.22
N ALA A 30 -4.55 6.90 -0.81
CA ALA A 30 -3.66 6.11 -1.64
C ALA A 30 -3.24 4.79 -0.98
N SER A 31 -2.90 3.82 -1.81
CA SER A 31 -2.34 2.53 -1.40
C SER A 31 -0.81 2.61 -1.39
N GLU A 32 -0.20 2.26 -0.25
CA GLU A 32 1.17 2.62 0.11
C GLU A 32 2.05 1.38 0.40
N PRO A 33 2.45 0.62 -0.63
CA PRO A 33 3.22 -0.61 -0.47
C PRO A 33 4.60 -0.39 0.16
N ALA A 34 5.26 0.74 -0.13
CA ALA A 34 6.54 1.09 0.46
C ALA A 34 6.45 1.24 1.99
N VAL A 35 5.33 1.82 2.47
CA VAL A 35 5.06 1.96 3.91
C VAL A 35 4.81 0.59 4.54
N SER A 36 4.05 -0.30 3.89
CA SER A 36 3.84 -1.67 4.36
C SER A 36 5.17 -2.42 4.55
N GLY A 37 6.06 -2.32 3.56
CA GLY A 37 7.40 -2.91 3.62
C GLY A 37 8.23 -2.32 4.76
N ALA A 38 8.32 -1.00 4.85
CA ALA A 38 9.12 -0.32 5.88
C ALA A 38 8.63 -0.61 7.31
N VAL A 39 7.30 -0.67 7.53
CA VAL A 39 6.72 -1.04 8.83
C VAL A 39 7.06 -2.48 9.19
N SER A 40 7.08 -3.39 8.20
CA SER A 40 7.47 -4.78 8.41
C SER A 40 8.93 -4.95 8.86
N ALA A 41 9.84 -4.08 8.39
CA ALA A 41 11.24 -4.07 8.80
C ALA A 41 11.50 -3.34 10.14
N THR A 42 10.63 -2.40 10.54
CA THR A 42 10.83 -1.57 11.74
C THR A 42 10.44 -2.31 13.03
N LYS A 43 11.27 -2.33 14.07
CA LYS A 43 10.97 -3.03 15.34
C LYS A 43 9.74 -2.45 16.05
N LYS A 44 9.01 -3.27 16.81
CA LYS A 44 7.94 -2.79 17.70
C LYS A 44 8.51 -1.76 18.69
N GLY A 45 7.78 -0.67 18.90
CA GLY A 45 8.16 0.47 19.71
C GLY A 45 9.07 1.48 19.00
N ALA A 46 9.73 1.09 17.90
CA ALA A 46 10.67 1.94 17.20
C ALA A 46 9.97 2.93 16.26
N PHE A 47 10.58 4.11 16.14
CA PHE A 47 10.29 5.08 15.10
C PHE A 47 11.12 4.75 13.86
N VAL A 48 10.58 4.97 12.67
CA VAL A 48 11.31 4.74 11.42
C VAL A 48 12.56 5.62 11.35
N ALA A 49 13.70 5.03 10.99
CA ALA A 49 14.98 5.76 10.97
C ALA A 49 15.05 6.79 9.83
N ASN A 50 14.46 6.45 8.69
CA ASN A 50 14.47 7.28 7.48
C ASN A 50 13.03 7.54 7.02
N ALA A 51 12.82 8.70 6.39
CA ALA A 51 11.54 9.01 5.77
C ALA A 51 11.27 8.05 4.60
N VAL A 52 10.06 7.52 4.51
CA VAL A 52 9.68 6.54 3.49
C VAL A 52 8.90 7.26 2.39
N LYS A 53 9.46 7.31 1.18
CA LYS A 53 8.75 7.81 0.00
C LYS A 53 7.71 6.77 -0.43
N GLY A 54 6.44 7.12 -0.31
CA GLY A 54 5.31 6.37 -0.83
C GLY A 54 4.77 6.96 -2.14
N ASN A 55 3.62 6.46 -2.57
CA ASN A 55 2.96 6.82 -3.82
C ASN A 55 2.36 8.23 -3.76
N ALA A 56 1.72 8.59 -2.65
CA ALA A 56 1.05 9.90 -2.49
C ALA A 56 1.74 10.84 -1.49
N GLY A 57 2.89 10.46 -0.93
CA GLY A 57 3.60 11.31 0.03
C GLY A 57 4.83 10.68 0.67
N VAL A 58 5.40 11.40 1.63
CA VAL A 58 6.53 10.95 2.45
C VAL A 58 6.01 10.62 3.85
N TYR A 59 6.37 9.46 4.36
CA TYR A 59 5.81 8.89 5.58
C TYR A 59 6.88 8.70 6.66
N LEU A 60 6.50 9.10 7.87
CA LEU A 60 7.21 8.81 9.11
C LEU A 60 6.23 8.10 10.03
N PHE A 61 6.63 6.98 10.63
CA PHE A 61 5.74 6.18 11.48
C PHE A 61 6.47 5.62 12.69
N GLN A 62 5.68 5.35 13.72
CA GLN A 62 6.09 4.58 14.89
C GLN A 62 5.32 3.26 14.91
N VAL A 63 6.02 2.14 15.07
CA VAL A 63 5.36 0.84 15.17
C VAL A 63 4.88 0.63 16.59
N THR A 64 3.58 0.77 16.85
CA THR A 64 3.01 0.59 18.20
C THR A 64 2.86 -0.88 18.59
N GLY A 65 2.61 -1.75 17.62
CA GLY A 65 2.40 -3.18 17.83
C GLY A 65 2.74 -4.01 16.61
N LYS A 66 3.17 -5.24 16.85
CA LYS A 66 3.29 -6.29 15.84
C LYS A 66 2.71 -7.57 16.41
N THR A 67 1.88 -8.23 15.61
CA THR A 67 1.33 -9.54 15.91
C THR A 67 1.64 -10.45 14.75
N ASN A 68 2.40 -11.52 15.02
CA ASN A 68 2.60 -12.57 14.04
C ASN A 68 1.44 -13.55 14.16
N ARG A 69 0.81 -13.90 13.03
CA ARG A 69 -0.16 -14.99 13.01
C ARG A 69 0.61 -16.29 12.78
N PRO A 70 0.64 -17.21 13.76
CA PRO A 70 1.30 -18.51 13.60
C PRO A 70 0.41 -19.40 12.73
N VAL A 71 0.43 -19.17 11.42
CA VAL A 71 -0.23 -20.03 10.44
C VAL A 71 0.85 -20.95 9.88
N LYS A 72 0.62 -22.27 9.91
CA LYS A 72 1.50 -23.21 9.19
C LYS A 72 1.49 -22.85 7.71
N PHE A 73 2.67 -22.77 7.12
CA PHE A 73 2.81 -22.56 5.68
C PHE A 73 2.19 -23.76 4.95
N ASP A 74 1.25 -23.48 4.05
CA ASP A 74 0.67 -24.44 3.13
C ASP A 74 1.04 -24.00 1.73
N GLU A 75 1.93 -24.76 1.10
CA GLU A 75 2.52 -24.47 -0.20
C GLU A 75 1.45 -24.40 -1.31
N LYS A 76 0.51 -25.36 -1.34
CA LYS A 76 -0.54 -25.41 -2.36
C LYS A 76 -1.49 -24.23 -2.24
N ALA A 77 -1.89 -23.89 -1.01
CA ALA A 77 -2.75 -22.74 -0.77
C ALA A 77 -2.04 -21.41 -1.11
N TYR A 78 -0.73 -21.33 -0.89
CA TYR A 78 0.06 -20.14 -1.23
C TYR A 78 0.25 -19.99 -2.74
N GLU A 79 0.56 -21.08 -3.44
CA GLU A 79 0.68 -21.12 -4.90
C GLU A 79 -0.63 -20.67 -5.57
N GLN A 80 -1.77 -21.19 -5.12
CA GLN A 80 -3.08 -20.78 -5.63
C GLN A 80 -3.34 -19.28 -5.44
N LYS A 81 -2.99 -18.73 -4.26
CA LYS A 81 -3.10 -17.28 -4.00
C LYS A 81 -2.20 -16.46 -4.90
N CYS A 82 -0.95 -16.88 -5.10
CA CYS A 82 -0.01 -16.22 -6.00
C CYS A 82 -0.53 -16.24 -7.45
N ARG A 83 -1.06 -17.37 -7.91
CA ARG A 83 -1.67 -17.50 -9.25
C ARG A 83 -2.87 -16.57 -9.42
N GLN A 84 -3.76 -16.53 -8.43
CA GLN A 84 -4.92 -15.62 -8.46
C GLN A 84 -4.49 -14.16 -8.49
N LYS A 85 -3.46 -13.79 -7.72
CA LYS A 85 -2.90 -12.43 -7.68
C LYS A 85 -2.26 -12.05 -9.02
N ALA A 86 -1.51 -12.97 -9.65
CA ALA A 86 -0.96 -12.76 -10.98
C ALA A 86 -2.06 -12.52 -12.03
N MET A 87 -3.15 -13.30 -11.98
CA MET A 87 -4.30 -13.10 -12.87
C MET A 87 -4.99 -11.74 -12.66
N GLN A 88 -5.15 -11.30 -11.41
CA GLN A 88 -5.66 -9.95 -11.11
C GLN A 88 -4.75 -8.85 -11.67
N TYR A 89 -3.43 -8.99 -11.52
CA TYR A 89 -2.49 -8.04 -12.09
C TYR A 89 -2.50 -8.03 -13.61
N ALA A 90 -2.61 -9.17 -14.27
CA ALA A 90 -2.77 -9.24 -15.72
C ALA A 90 -4.06 -8.57 -16.20
N GLY A 91 -5.18 -8.75 -15.48
CA GLY A 91 -6.44 -8.06 -15.79
C GLY A 91 -6.36 -6.54 -15.59
N ASN A 92 -5.67 -6.10 -14.54
CA ASN A 92 -5.47 -4.67 -14.27
C ASN A 92 -4.46 -4.03 -15.23
N PHE A 93 -3.50 -4.78 -15.76
CA PHE A 93 -2.51 -4.30 -16.71
C PHE A 93 -3.17 -3.69 -17.96
N MET A 94 -4.24 -4.30 -18.47
CA MET A 94 -4.98 -3.76 -19.62
C MET A 94 -5.66 -2.42 -19.30
N ASN A 95 -6.22 -2.27 -18.10
CA ASN A 95 -6.78 -0.99 -17.65
C ASN A 95 -5.69 0.07 -17.50
N GLU A 96 -4.52 -0.31 -16.98
CA GLU A 96 -3.40 0.60 -16.80
C GLU A 96 -2.83 1.07 -18.14
N LEU A 97 -2.73 0.18 -19.13
CA LEU A 97 -2.37 0.53 -20.51
C LEU A 97 -3.38 1.51 -21.11
N TYR A 98 -4.68 1.25 -20.96
CA TYR A 98 -5.72 2.14 -21.48
C TYR A 98 -5.63 3.55 -20.88
N MET A 99 -5.45 3.65 -19.56
CA MET A 99 -5.30 4.95 -18.88
C MET A 99 -4.01 5.68 -19.26
N LYS A 100 -2.89 4.96 -19.46
CA LYS A 100 -1.60 5.56 -19.84
C LYS A 100 -1.47 5.88 -21.33
N ALA A 101 -2.22 5.18 -22.19
CA ALA A 101 -2.20 5.40 -23.63
C ALA A 101 -2.99 6.65 -24.06
N HIS A 102 -3.61 7.39 -23.11
CA HIS A 102 -4.43 8.57 -23.38
C HIS A 102 -5.48 8.33 -24.48
N VAL A 103 -6.13 7.16 -24.47
CA VAL A 103 -7.13 6.81 -25.49
C VAL A 103 -8.29 7.80 -25.40
N VAL A 104 -8.42 8.64 -26.42
CA VAL A 104 -9.52 9.60 -26.55
C VAL A 104 -10.64 8.94 -27.34
N ASP A 105 -11.81 8.83 -26.71
CA ASP A 105 -13.01 8.34 -27.37
C ASP A 105 -13.68 9.48 -28.15
N ASN A 106 -13.46 9.48 -29.46
CA ASN A 106 -14.06 10.45 -30.40
C ASN A 106 -15.39 9.99 -30.98
N ARG A 107 -15.97 8.87 -30.50
CA ARG A 107 -17.22 8.34 -31.07
C ARG A 107 -18.34 9.37 -31.07
N TYR A 108 -18.36 10.25 -30.06
CA TYR A 108 -19.31 11.35 -29.95
C TYR A 108 -19.27 12.41 -31.06
N LEU A 109 -18.24 12.41 -31.90
CA LEU A 109 -18.14 13.31 -33.04
C LEU A 109 -18.80 12.75 -34.30
N PHE A 110 -19.33 11.52 -34.25
CA PHE A 110 -19.88 10.80 -35.40
C PHE A 110 -21.37 10.45 -35.25
N PHE A 111 -22.07 11.03 -34.28
CA PHE A 111 -23.53 10.96 -34.14
C PHE A 111 -24.16 12.34 -33.97
#